data_AF-A0A6N0LT54-F1
#
_entry.id   AF-A0A6N0LT54-F1
#
_cell.length_a   1.000
_cell.length_b   1.000
_cell.length_c   1.000
_cell.angle_alpha   90.00
_cell.angle_beta   90.00
_cell.angle_gamma   90.00
#
_symmetry.space_group_name_H-M   'P 1'
#
loop_
_entity.id
_entity.type
_entity.pdbx_description
1 polymer ?
#
loop_
_entity_poly.entity_id
_entity_poly.type
_entity_poly.pdbx_seq_one_letter_code
_entity_poly.pdbx_strand_id
1 'polypeptide(L)'
;MCWVGLLTAATVPHKTDNRYIGHGHSPLWRDLKDFISERLKLPWDEFNRLPIAGINNTVRLSQMLDSAAIAFLIMTGEDEQSDLKLRARMNVIHEAGLFQGRLGFTRAILLLEEGCENFSNVDGLGYINFPCGNIKACFEDVRMVLEREGLV
;
A
#
# COMPACT_ATOMS: atom_id res chain seq x y z
N MET A 1 -33.21 -20.81 -37.41
CA MET A 1 -31.90 -20.13 -37.33
C MET A 1 -31.91 -19.25 -36.08
N CYS A 2 -31.47 -19.79 -34.94
CA CYS A 2 -31.37 -19.02 -33.70
C CYS A 2 -29.93 -18.52 -33.58
N TRP A 3 -29.74 -17.21 -33.71
CA TRP A 3 -28.49 -16.53 -33.36
C TRP A 3 -28.48 -16.35 -31.84
N VAL A 4 -27.69 -17.17 -31.13
CA VAL A 4 -27.34 -16.91 -29.73
C VAL A 4 -26.02 -16.15 -29.77
N GLY A 5 -26.11 -14.83 -29.77
CA GLY A 5 -24.94 -13.96 -29.61
C GLY A 5 -24.36 -14.17 -28.22
N LEU A 6 -23.16 -14.73 -28.14
CA LEU A 6 -22.34 -14.66 -26.95
C LEU A 6 -22.03 -13.18 -26.68
N LEU A 7 -22.68 -12.61 -25.66
CA LEU A 7 -22.17 -11.45 -24.95
C LEU A 7 -20.88 -11.87 -24.25
N THR A 8 -19.75 -11.76 -24.93
CA THR A 8 -18.47 -11.59 -24.25
C THR A 8 -18.56 -10.29 -23.48
N ALA A 9 -18.71 -10.39 -22.15
CA ALA A 9 -18.50 -9.27 -21.26
C ALA A 9 -17.09 -8.73 -21.54
N ALA A 10 -17.01 -7.58 -22.20
CA ALA A 10 -15.77 -6.85 -22.29
C ALA A 10 -15.37 -6.50 -20.86
N THR A 11 -14.31 -7.11 -20.34
CA THR A 11 -13.65 -6.65 -19.13
C THR A 11 -13.12 -5.26 -19.43
N VAL A 12 -13.79 -4.24 -18.88
CA VAL A 12 -13.24 -2.88 -18.88
C VAL A 12 -11.88 -3.00 -18.18
N PRO A 13 -10.76 -2.64 -18.82
CA PRO A 13 -9.47 -2.65 -18.13
C PRO A 13 -9.61 -1.71 -16.95
N HIS A 14 -9.57 -2.26 -15.73
CA HIS A 14 -9.48 -1.45 -14.53
C HIS A 14 -8.14 -0.73 -14.62
N LYS A 15 -8.19 0.57 -14.94
CA LYS A 15 -6.99 1.38 -15.01
C LYS A 15 -6.43 1.47 -13.59
N THR A 16 -5.38 0.72 -13.33
CA THR A 16 -4.67 0.72 -12.05
C THR A 16 -3.87 2.00 -11.96
N ASP A 17 -4.46 3.02 -11.34
CA ASP A 17 -3.82 4.34 -11.18
C ASP A 17 -3.45 4.63 -9.72
N ASN A 18 -4.04 3.94 -8.75
CA ASN A 18 -3.96 4.32 -7.33
C ASN A 18 -2.63 3.94 -6.68
N ARG A 19 -2.12 4.82 -5.82
CA ARG A 19 -1.07 4.52 -4.85
C ARG A 19 -1.73 4.08 -3.55
N TYR A 20 -1.67 2.79 -3.25
CA TYR A 20 -2.15 2.30 -1.97
C TYR A 20 -1.16 2.71 -0.86
N ILE A 21 -1.68 3.21 0.26
CA ILE A 21 -0.90 3.51 1.45
C ILE A 21 -1.39 2.61 2.57
N GLY A 22 -0.64 1.55 2.84
CA GLY A 22 -0.84 0.69 4.02
C GLY A 22 -0.10 1.28 5.20
N HIS A 23 -0.74 1.35 6.37
CA HIS A 23 -0.13 1.94 7.55
C HIS A 23 -0.74 1.37 8.82
N GLY A 24 0.03 1.43 9.90
CA GLY A 24 -0.44 1.14 11.26
C GLY A 24 -1.13 2.35 11.91
N HIS A 25 -0.89 2.55 13.20
CA HIS A 25 -1.55 3.62 13.96
C HIS A 25 -0.87 4.99 13.82
N SER A 26 0.40 5.00 13.41
CA SER A 26 1.19 6.22 13.29
C SER A 26 0.58 7.21 12.29
N PRO A 27 0.53 8.52 12.59
CA PRO A 27 -0.02 9.53 11.69
C PRO A 27 0.87 9.86 10.49
N LEU A 28 2.10 9.32 10.43
CA LEU A 28 3.09 9.64 9.39
C LEU A 28 2.59 9.39 7.96
N TRP A 29 1.66 8.46 7.77
CA TRP A 29 1.05 8.20 6.46
C TRP A 29 0.37 9.42 5.83
N ARG A 30 -0.08 10.39 6.66
CA ARG A 30 -0.72 11.61 6.17
C ARG A 30 0.26 12.50 5.41
N ASP A 31 1.51 12.57 5.87
CA ASP A 31 2.56 13.32 5.17
C ASP A 31 2.86 12.66 3.81
N LEU A 32 2.94 11.32 3.75
CA LEU A 32 3.12 10.60 2.48
C LEU A 32 1.93 10.79 1.54
N LYS A 33 0.71 10.73 2.07
CA LYS A 33 -0.52 11.03 1.34
C LYS A 33 -0.48 12.43 0.74
N ASP A 34 -0.14 13.45 1.53
CA ASP A 34 -0.04 14.83 1.04
C ASP A 34 1.05 14.99 -0.03
N PHE A 35 2.18 14.30 0.11
CA PHE A 35 3.20 14.27 -0.92
C PHE A 35 2.67 13.67 -2.24
N ILE A 36 1.99 12.54 -2.18
CA ILE A 36 1.42 11.87 -3.36
C ILE A 36 0.28 12.71 -3.98
N SER A 37 -0.67 13.18 -3.18
CA SER A 37 -1.88 13.85 -3.67
C SER A 37 -1.67 15.32 -3.99
N GLU A 38 -0.96 16.05 -3.13
CA GLU A 38 -0.84 17.51 -3.26
C GLU A 38 0.38 17.92 -4.07
N ARG A 39 1.52 17.25 -3.89
CA ARG A 39 2.74 17.59 -4.63
C ARG A 39 2.80 16.90 -5.98
N LEU A 40 2.57 15.58 -6.03
CA LEU A 40 2.67 14.82 -7.26
C LEU A 40 1.36 14.78 -8.08
N LYS A 41 0.22 15.21 -7.48
CA LYS A 41 -1.11 15.20 -8.11
C LYS A 41 -1.56 13.81 -8.58
N LEU A 42 -1.19 12.80 -7.81
CA LEU A 42 -1.46 11.40 -8.10
C LEU A 42 -2.64 10.88 -7.26
N PRO A 43 -3.44 9.95 -7.79
CA PRO A 43 -4.50 9.33 -7.03
C PRO A 43 -3.92 8.32 -6.03
N TRP A 44 -4.58 8.21 -4.88
CA TRP A 44 -4.15 7.39 -3.75
C TRP A 44 -5.36 6.72 -3.11
N ASP A 45 -5.13 5.65 -2.35
CA ASP A 45 -6.18 5.03 -1.53
C ASP A 45 -5.59 4.52 -0.21
N GLU A 46 -6.39 4.51 0.85
CA GLU A 46 -6.08 3.89 2.15
C GLU A 46 -7.33 3.21 2.71
N PHE A 47 -7.12 2.21 3.57
CA PHE A 47 -8.16 1.24 3.93
C PHE A 47 -9.42 1.90 4.54
N ASN A 48 -9.23 2.94 5.36
CA ASN A 48 -10.27 3.65 6.12
C ASN A 48 -10.88 4.84 5.38
N ARG A 49 -10.53 5.08 4.11
CA ARG A 49 -10.92 6.32 3.40
C ARG A 49 -12.42 6.41 3.14
N LEU A 50 -13.11 5.27 3.01
CA LEU A 50 -14.53 5.19 2.71
C LEU A 50 -15.28 4.48 3.86
N PRO A 51 -16.48 4.95 4.25
CA PRO A 51 -17.28 4.28 5.26
C PRO A 51 -17.57 2.82 4.85
N ILE A 52 -17.21 1.87 5.71
CA ILE A 52 -17.25 0.43 5.43
C ILE A 52 -18.63 -0.18 5.76
N ALA A 53 -19.62 0.62 6.16
CA ALA A 53 -20.92 0.11 6.60
C ALA A 53 -21.58 -0.76 5.50
N GLY A 54 -21.66 -2.07 5.74
CA GLY A 54 -22.26 -3.05 4.83
C GLY A 54 -21.29 -3.72 3.82
N ILE A 55 -20.00 -3.38 3.82
CA ILE A 55 -18.98 -4.03 2.97
C ILE A 55 -18.04 -4.84 3.85
N ASN A 56 -17.77 -6.09 3.48
CA ASN A 56 -16.79 -6.91 4.18
C ASN A 56 -15.37 -6.38 3.92
N ASN A 57 -14.54 -6.27 4.97
CA ASN A 57 -13.13 -5.88 4.89
C ASN A 57 -12.36 -6.60 3.77
N THR A 58 -12.61 -7.90 3.57
CA THR A 58 -11.96 -8.68 2.50
C THR A 58 -12.33 -8.19 1.10
N VAL A 59 -13.60 -7.81 0.90
CA VAL A 59 -14.08 -7.29 -0.40
C VAL A 59 -13.45 -5.93 -0.66
N ARG A 60 -13.39 -5.06 0.36
CA ARG A 60 -12.72 -3.75 0.24
C ARG A 60 -11.24 -3.92 -0.09
N LEU A 61 -10.53 -4.79 0.63
CA LEU A 61 -9.11 -5.04 0.37
C LEU A 61 -8.88 -5.58 -1.05
N SER A 62 -9.75 -6.48 -1.53
CA SER A 62 -9.68 -6.97 -2.92
C SER A 62 -9.84 -5.83 -3.94
N GLN A 63 -10.79 -4.91 -3.73
CA GLN A 63 -10.97 -3.76 -4.62
C GLN A 63 -9.75 -2.83 -4.62
N MET A 64 -9.11 -2.65 -3.47
CA MET A 64 -7.89 -1.85 -3.36
C MET A 64 -6.72 -2.54 -4.08
N LEU A 65 -6.57 -3.86 -3.91
CA LEU A 65 -5.59 -4.68 -4.63
C LEU A 65 -5.77 -4.60 -6.15
N ASP A 66 -7.01 -4.62 -6.63
CA ASP A 66 -7.32 -4.56 -8.07
C ASP A 66 -7.19 -3.17 -8.68
N SER A 67 -7.23 -2.10 -7.88
CA SER A 67 -7.10 -0.71 -8.34
C SER A 67 -5.71 -0.11 -8.15
N ALA A 68 -4.85 -0.74 -7.33
CA ALA A 68 -3.52 -0.24 -7.04
C ALA A 68 -2.56 -0.42 -8.23
N ALA A 69 -1.88 0.65 -8.61
CA ALA A 69 -0.72 0.63 -9.49
C ALA A 69 0.55 0.24 -8.72
N ILE A 70 0.63 0.67 -7.47
CA ILE A 70 1.74 0.50 -6.55
C ILE A 70 1.22 0.61 -5.10
N ALA A 71 1.90 -0.03 -4.16
CA ALA A 71 1.63 0.05 -2.74
C ALA A 71 2.87 0.50 -1.97
N PHE A 72 2.68 1.44 -1.03
CA PHE A 72 3.65 1.81 -0.02
C PHE A 72 3.10 1.40 1.34
N LEU A 73 3.85 0.56 2.07
CA LEU A 73 3.44 0.05 3.37
C LEU A 73 4.38 0.58 4.44
N ILE A 74 3.83 1.40 5.33
CA ILE A 74 4.59 2.15 6.34
C ILE A 74 4.63 1.33 7.62
N MET A 75 5.85 1.12 8.11
CA MET A 75 6.15 0.37 9.32
C MET A 75 6.83 1.30 10.32
N THR A 76 6.24 1.44 11.51
CA THR A 76 6.74 2.33 12.57
C THR A 76 6.93 1.59 13.89
N GLY A 77 7.83 2.08 14.73
CA GLY A 77 8.05 1.57 16.09
C GLY A 77 6.82 1.71 16.99
N GLU A 78 5.94 2.68 16.71
CA GLU A 78 4.65 2.82 17.43
C GLU A 78 3.76 1.58 17.26
N ASP A 79 3.89 0.85 16.15
CA ASP A 79 3.16 -0.38 15.90
C ASP A 79 3.69 -1.56 16.73
N GLU A 80 4.86 -1.42 17.37
CA GLU A 80 5.54 -2.44 18.17
C GLU A 80 5.13 -2.45 19.65
N GLN A 81 4.75 -1.29 20.19
CA GLN A 81 4.56 -1.06 21.63
C GLN A 81 3.10 -1.14 22.13
N SER A 82 2.25 -1.92 21.46
CA SER A 82 0.94 -2.30 22.04
C SER A 82 1.02 -3.69 22.69
N ASP A 83 1.56 -3.73 23.90
CA ASP A 83 1.65 -4.94 24.73
C ASP A 83 0.28 -5.64 24.90
N LEU A 84 0.33 -6.97 24.92
CA LEU A 84 -0.69 -7.99 25.17
C LEU A 84 -1.76 -8.35 24.12
N LYS A 85 -1.86 -7.70 22.94
CA LYS A 85 -2.70 -8.24 21.84
C LYS A 85 -2.16 -7.94 20.45
N LEU A 86 -1.18 -8.73 20.00
CA LEU A 86 -0.93 -9.25 18.63
C LEU A 86 -1.89 -8.79 17.50
N ARG A 87 -2.05 -7.49 17.21
CA ARG A 87 -3.00 -7.05 16.17
C ARG A 87 -2.48 -5.93 15.28
N ALA A 88 -1.76 -4.94 15.80
CA ALA A 88 -1.19 -3.87 14.97
C ALA A 88 -0.12 -4.42 13.99
N ARG A 89 0.82 -5.24 14.49
CA ARG A 89 1.87 -5.91 13.70
C ARG A 89 1.34 -6.84 12.60
N MET A 90 0.22 -7.51 12.81
CA MET A 90 -0.30 -8.51 11.87
C MET A 90 -0.87 -7.89 10.58
N ASN A 91 -1.47 -6.70 10.67
CA ASN A 91 -2.21 -6.13 9.53
C ASN A 91 -1.27 -5.62 8.43
N VAL A 92 -0.26 -4.81 8.78
CA VAL A 92 0.65 -4.22 7.77
C VAL A 92 1.50 -5.28 7.09
N ILE A 93 1.95 -6.31 7.82
CA ILE A 93 2.70 -7.45 7.23
C ILE A 93 1.80 -8.26 6.30
N HIS A 94 0.58 -8.58 6.74
CA HIS A 94 -0.37 -9.34 5.91
C HIS A 94 -0.72 -8.56 4.64
N GLU A 95 -0.94 -7.24 4.75
CA GLU A 95 -1.13 -6.37 3.59
C GLU A 95 0.11 -6.37 2.69
N ALA A 96 1.32 -6.28 3.25
CA ALA A 96 2.55 -6.30 2.47
C ALA A 96 2.66 -7.57 1.64
N GLY A 97 2.42 -8.73 2.25
CA GLY A 97 2.41 -10.02 1.55
C GLY A 97 1.33 -10.10 0.48
N LEU A 98 0.12 -9.61 0.75
CA LEU A 98 -0.98 -9.59 -0.22
C LEU A 98 -0.67 -8.69 -1.43
N PHE A 99 -0.17 -7.47 -1.19
CA PHE A 99 0.21 -6.55 -2.26
C PHE A 99 1.44 -7.05 -3.04
N GLN A 100 2.42 -7.65 -2.39
CA GLN A 100 3.55 -8.30 -3.06
C GLN A 100 3.09 -9.47 -3.95
N GLY A 101 2.14 -10.29 -3.47
CA GLY A 101 1.53 -11.36 -4.28
C GLY A 101 0.74 -10.85 -5.48
N ARG A 102 0.10 -9.67 -5.38
CA ARG A 102 -0.73 -9.08 -6.45
C ARG A 102 0.06 -8.23 -7.45
N LEU A 103 1.00 -7.41 -6.98
CA LEU A 103 1.72 -6.39 -7.74
C LEU A 103 3.18 -6.76 -8.03
N GLY A 104 3.75 -7.71 -7.28
CA GLY A 104 5.17 -8.02 -7.29
C GLY A 104 6.00 -7.11 -6.38
N PHE A 105 7.21 -7.56 -6.04
CA PHE A 105 8.13 -6.87 -5.13
C PHE A 105 8.60 -5.50 -5.61
N THR A 106 8.56 -5.24 -6.92
CA THR A 106 8.94 -3.93 -7.47
C THR A 106 7.85 -2.87 -7.24
N ARG A 107 6.61 -3.29 -6.93
CA ARG A 107 5.45 -2.39 -6.80
C ARG A 107 4.74 -2.47 -5.44
N ALA A 108 5.27 -3.25 -4.50
CA ALA A 108 4.80 -3.28 -3.13
C ALA A 108 5.99 -3.02 -2.20
N ILE A 109 6.18 -1.76 -1.85
CA ILE A 109 7.38 -1.22 -1.22
C ILE A 109 7.14 -1.02 0.27
N LEU A 110 8.04 -1.55 1.08
CA LEU A 110 8.08 -1.30 2.52
C LEU A 110 8.83 0.01 2.80
N LEU A 111 8.21 0.89 3.59
CA LEU A 111 8.84 2.06 4.17
C LEU A 111 9.05 1.76 5.66
N LEU A 112 10.30 1.64 6.08
CA LEU A 112 10.65 1.17 7.42
C LEU A 112 11.26 2.30 8.27
N GLU A 113 10.65 2.54 9.41
CA GLU A 113 11.20 3.46 10.40
C GLU A 113 12.44 2.87 11.08
N GLU A 114 13.51 3.67 11.19
CA GLU A 114 14.69 3.31 11.95
C GLU A 114 14.35 2.94 13.40
N GLY A 115 14.85 1.79 13.85
CA GLY A 115 14.62 1.29 15.21
C GLY A 115 13.42 0.37 15.36
N CYS A 116 12.60 0.18 14.31
CA CYS A 116 11.61 -0.90 14.26
C CYS A 116 12.34 -2.25 14.12
N GLU A 117 11.89 -3.29 14.84
CA GLU A 117 12.46 -4.64 14.71
C GLU A 117 12.31 -5.12 13.26
N ASN A 118 13.46 -5.24 12.57
CA ASN A 118 13.51 -5.89 11.27
C ASN A 118 12.93 -7.29 11.39
N PHE A 119 11.97 -7.65 10.54
CA PHE A 119 11.60 -9.06 10.41
C PHE A 119 12.83 -9.83 9.93
N SER A 120 13.30 -10.72 10.79
CA SER A 120 14.41 -11.65 10.53
C SER A 120 14.17 -12.62 9.35
N ASN A 121 13.07 -12.49 8.62
CA ASN A 121 12.71 -13.31 7.45
C ASN A 121 12.67 -12.51 6.14
N VAL A 122 13.17 -11.28 6.12
CA VAL A 122 13.17 -10.39 4.95
C VAL A 122 14.55 -10.30 4.30
N ASP A 123 15.39 -11.33 4.45
CA ASP A 123 16.61 -11.49 3.68
C ASP A 123 16.26 -11.55 2.18
N GLY A 124 16.39 -10.41 1.50
CA GLY A 124 16.14 -10.27 0.05
C GLY A 124 15.01 -9.32 -0.37
N LEU A 125 14.22 -8.72 0.54
CA LEU A 125 13.26 -7.66 0.14
C LEU A 125 13.87 -6.28 0.36
N GLY A 126 13.87 -5.46 -0.69
CA GLY A 126 14.23 -4.06 -0.58
C GLY A 126 13.16 -3.28 0.18
N TYR A 127 13.58 -2.56 1.22
CA TYR A 127 12.79 -1.55 1.91
C TYR A 127 13.50 -0.20 1.82
N ILE A 128 12.73 0.88 1.97
CA ILE A 128 13.27 2.24 2.05
C ILE A 128 13.22 2.63 3.53
N ASN A 129 14.39 2.89 4.12
CA ASN A 129 14.46 3.34 5.51
C ASN A 129 14.14 4.82 5.63
N PHE A 130 13.57 5.22 6.76
CA PHE A 130 13.47 6.63 7.14
C PHE A 130 13.74 6.81 8.63
N PRO A 131 14.30 7.96 9.06
CA PRO A 131 14.57 8.22 10.47
C PRO A 131 13.28 8.27 11.30
N CYS A 132 13.37 7.86 12.57
CA CYS A 132 12.25 7.87 13.51
C CYS A 132 11.48 9.20 13.49
N GLY A 133 10.17 9.13 13.24
CA GLY A 133 9.27 10.27 13.17
C GLY A 133 9.41 11.15 11.91
N ASN A 134 10.26 10.79 10.95
CA ASN A 134 10.58 11.64 9.79
C ASN A 134 10.46 10.90 8.44
N ILE A 135 9.24 10.48 8.10
CA ILE A 135 8.94 9.85 6.80
C ILE A 135 9.29 10.71 5.59
N LYS A 136 9.36 12.05 5.74
CA LYS A 136 9.70 12.97 4.65
C LYS A 136 11.10 12.72 4.09
N ALA A 137 11.99 12.14 4.89
CA ALA A 137 13.35 11.81 4.48
C ALA A 137 13.38 10.85 3.28
N CYS A 138 12.38 9.97 3.12
CA CYS A 138 12.34 8.99 2.04
C CYS A 138 11.49 9.39 0.84
N PHE A 139 10.99 10.63 0.77
CA PHE A 139 10.09 11.05 -0.32
C PHE A 139 10.76 11.07 -1.69
N GLU A 140 12.05 11.38 -1.74
CA GLU A 140 12.80 11.34 -2.99
C GLU A 140 12.97 9.89 -3.49
N ASP A 141 13.22 8.95 -2.60
CA ASP A 141 13.27 7.51 -2.93
C ASP A 141 11.91 7.00 -3.42
N VAL A 142 10.82 7.42 -2.76
CA VAL A 142 9.45 7.15 -3.21
C VAL A 142 9.22 7.69 -4.62
N ARG A 143 9.68 8.91 -4.92
CA ARG A 143 9.58 9.51 -6.26
C ARG A 143 10.38 8.71 -7.28
N MET A 144 11.62 8.34 -6.98
CA MET A 144 12.46 7.54 -7.87
C MET A 144 11.83 6.17 -8.16
N VAL A 145 11.18 5.54 -7.19
CA VAL A 145 10.42 4.30 -7.43
C VAL A 145 9.25 4.53 -8.38
N LEU A 146 8.48 5.60 -8.17
CA LEU A 146 7.36 5.96 -9.06
C LEU A 146 7.84 6.21 -10.50
N GLU A 147 8.96 6.91 -10.67
CA GLU A 147 9.57 7.19 -11.97
C GLU A 147 10.07 5.89 -12.64
N ARG A 148 10.75 5.03 -11.88
CA ARG A 148 11.22 3.71 -12.35
C ARG A 148 10.07 2.86 -12.90
N GLU A 149 8.92 2.89 -12.23
CA GLU A 149 7.73 2.14 -12.63
C GLU A 149 6.87 2.86 -13.69
N GLY A 150 7.26 4.06 -14.15
CA GLY A 150 6.55 4.85 -15.15
C GLY A 150 5.19 5.36 -14.66
N LEU A 151 5.07 5.65 -13.36
CA LEU A 151 3.82 6.06 -12.73
C LEU A 151 3.73 7.58 -12.56
N VAL A 152 4.81 8.34 -12.73
CA VAL A 152 4.87 9.81 -12.69
C VAL A 152 5.65 10.35 -13.88
#